data_AF-A0A7S3W0N9-F1
#
_entry.id   AF-A0A7S3W0N9-F1
#
_cell.length_a   1.000
_cell.length_b   1.000
_cell.length_c   1.000
_cell.angle_alpha   90.00
_cell.angle_beta   90.00
_cell.angle_gamma   90.00
#
_symmetry.space_group_name_H-M   'P 1'
#
loop_
_entity.id
_entity.type
_entity.pdbx_description
1 polymer ?
#
loop_
_entity_poly.entity_id
_entity_poly.type
_entity_poly.pdbx_seq_one_letter_code
_entity_poly.pdbx_strand_id
1 'polypeptide(L)'
;MPDGRIKTQQVIEALNLGFKPQRERLVVSTGVGNHQMMSCQFLRWSEPRSIVSSGSLGTMGFGLPAAIGAQVAQPDRIVLLVDGDSSFNMTLHDLGTVKEHQLPIKMAIMNDGAQQMVKVWQKLFFDGRLVATDNVNPDYVALGEAYGFESFSVDNVDDLPAAVERFVNATGPVLCDFRVVPDICLPMVAPGKGLQEMFLPGSISFDDEQMPEMTGDAPS
;
A
#
# COMPACT_ATOMS: atom_id res chain seq x y z
N MET A 1 9.26 -13.99 11.53
CA MET A 1 9.10 -15.05 10.50
C MET A 1 10.50 -15.49 10.09
N PRO A 2 10.83 -16.79 10.08
CA PRO A 2 12.19 -17.27 9.84
C PRO A 2 12.67 -17.28 8.38
N ASP A 3 11.86 -16.80 7.42
CA ASP A 3 12.08 -16.98 5.98
C ASP A 3 12.53 -15.70 5.25
N GLY A 4 12.81 -14.62 5.97
CA GLY A 4 13.24 -13.35 5.40
C GLY A 4 12.16 -12.58 4.63
N ARG A 5 10.94 -13.11 4.49
CA ARG A 5 9.88 -12.45 3.71
C ARG A 5 9.34 -11.21 4.42
N ILE A 6 8.96 -10.21 3.63
CA ILE A 6 8.47 -8.93 4.11
C ILE A 6 6.95 -8.91 4.17
N LYS A 7 6.37 -8.38 5.26
CA LYS A 7 4.96 -8.04 5.33
C LYS A 7 4.72 -6.55 5.04
N THR A 8 3.56 -6.22 4.49
CA THR A 8 3.13 -4.83 4.22
C THR A 8 3.23 -3.93 5.45
N GLN A 9 2.81 -4.41 6.63
CA GLN A 9 2.90 -3.66 7.88
C GLN A 9 4.34 -3.30 8.23
N GLN A 10 5.29 -4.23 8.03
CA GLN A 10 6.71 -3.99 8.31
C GLN A 10 7.28 -2.91 7.40
N VAL A 11 6.90 -2.89 6.12
CA VAL A 11 7.30 -1.83 5.20
C VAL A 11 6.75 -0.49 5.66
N ILE A 12 5.46 -0.41 5.98
CA ILE A 12 4.81 0.84 6.38
C ILE A 12 5.37 1.36 7.71
N GLU A 13 5.66 0.48 8.67
CA GLU A 13 6.34 0.84 9.91
C GLU A 13 7.77 1.35 9.66
N ALA A 14 8.52 0.68 8.77
CA ALA A 14 9.86 1.13 8.39
C ALA A 14 9.82 2.50 7.71
N LEU A 15 8.87 2.74 6.80
CA LEU A 15 8.63 4.06 6.19
C LEU A 15 8.25 5.11 7.26
N ASN A 16 7.37 4.78 8.21
CA ASN A 16 6.97 5.66 9.31
C ASN A 16 8.17 6.09 10.17
N LEU A 17 9.13 5.19 10.39
CA LEU A 17 10.38 5.45 11.10
C LEU A 17 11.35 6.28 10.24
N GLY A 18 11.53 5.91 8.98
CA GLY A 18 12.41 6.61 8.03
C GLY A 18 12.00 8.08 7.84
N PHE A 19 10.71 8.35 7.71
CA PHE A 19 10.18 9.72 7.58
C PHE A 19 10.00 10.44 8.92
N LYS A 20 10.28 9.82 10.07
CA LYS A 20 10.10 10.45 11.40
C LYS A 20 10.77 11.84 11.51
N PRO A 21 12.00 12.08 11.02
CA PRO A 21 12.63 13.40 11.12
C PRO A 21 11.94 14.49 10.27
N GLN A 22 11.14 14.11 9.28
CA GLN A 22 10.51 15.01 8.31
C GLN A 22 8.98 14.87 8.29
N ARG A 23 8.40 14.26 9.34
CA ARG A 23 6.99 13.85 9.38
C ARG A 23 6.00 14.99 9.16
N GLU A 24 6.29 16.16 9.71
CA GLU A 24 5.44 17.34 9.60
C GLU A 24 5.33 17.84 8.14
N ARG A 25 6.28 17.47 7.27
CA ARG A 25 6.25 17.82 5.85
C ARG A 25 5.58 16.76 5.00
N LEU A 26 5.25 15.59 5.54
CA LEU A 26 4.78 14.43 4.76
C LEU A 26 3.32 14.61 4.34
N VAL A 27 3.03 14.42 3.05
CA VAL A 27 1.68 14.18 2.51
C VAL A 27 1.67 12.78 1.93
N VAL A 28 0.70 11.98 2.35
CA VAL A 28 0.57 10.59 1.90
C VAL A 28 -0.66 10.48 1.01
N SER A 29 -0.45 9.94 -0.17
CA SER A 29 -1.51 9.51 -1.07
C SER A 29 -1.54 7.99 -1.14
N THR A 30 -2.72 7.42 -1.37
CA THR A 30 -2.86 5.96 -1.47
C THR A 30 -3.83 5.58 -2.57
N GLY A 31 -3.60 4.41 -3.18
CA GLY A 31 -4.66 3.69 -3.88
C GLY A 31 -5.66 3.05 -2.91
N VAL A 32 -6.28 1.95 -3.33
CA VAL A 32 -7.36 1.30 -2.57
C VAL A 32 -7.08 -0.18 -2.39
N GLY A 33 -7.14 -0.67 -1.15
CA GLY A 33 -6.81 -2.06 -0.79
C GLY A 33 -6.26 -2.21 0.63
N ASN A 34 -5.58 -3.33 0.91
CA ASN A 34 -4.98 -3.58 2.22
C ASN A 34 -3.90 -2.56 2.55
N HIS A 35 -3.08 -2.16 1.57
CA HIS A 35 -2.05 -1.13 1.74
C HIS A 35 -2.63 0.22 2.18
N GLN A 36 -3.83 0.58 1.70
CA GLN A 36 -4.54 1.80 2.10
C GLN A 36 -4.86 1.77 3.60
N MET A 37 -5.47 0.69 4.06
CA MET A 37 -5.87 0.53 5.47
C MET A 37 -4.65 0.47 6.38
N MET A 38 -3.64 -0.32 6.01
CA MET A 38 -2.41 -0.44 6.78
C MET A 38 -1.61 0.88 6.80
N SER A 39 -1.66 1.69 5.73
CA SER A 39 -1.09 3.04 5.76
C SER A 39 -1.74 3.88 6.84
N CYS A 40 -3.08 3.90 6.89
CA CYS A 40 -3.85 4.59 7.94
C CYS A 40 -3.51 4.11 9.36
N GLN A 41 -3.28 2.80 9.55
CA GLN A 41 -3.00 2.19 10.85
C GLN A 41 -1.57 2.44 11.35
N PHE A 42 -0.56 2.29 10.48
CA PHE A 42 0.85 2.19 10.89
C PHE A 42 1.66 3.48 10.66
N LEU A 43 1.19 4.40 9.83
CA LEU A 43 1.76 5.75 9.75
C LEU A 43 1.23 6.63 10.89
N ARG A 44 2.10 7.51 11.42
CA ARG A 44 1.67 8.53 12.39
C ARG A 44 1.30 9.83 11.69
N TRP A 45 0.06 10.25 11.88
CA TRP A 45 -0.52 11.48 11.34
C TRP A 45 -0.39 12.61 12.36
N SER A 46 0.37 13.66 12.04
CA SER A 46 0.55 14.84 12.91
C SER A 46 -0.03 16.13 12.33
N GLU A 47 -0.17 16.22 11.01
CA GLU A 47 -0.58 17.45 10.33
C GLU A 47 -1.93 17.32 9.63
N PRO A 48 -2.73 18.40 9.56
CA PRO A 48 -3.93 18.42 8.74
C PRO A 48 -3.58 18.29 7.25
N ARG A 49 -4.50 17.71 6.47
CA ARG A 49 -4.35 17.53 5.01
C ARG A 49 -3.06 16.77 4.63
N SER A 50 -2.63 15.83 5.49
CA SER A 50 -1.47 14.96 5.27
C SER A 50 -1.83 13.59 4.72
N ILE A 51 -3.12 13.29 4.57
CA ILE A 51 -3.62 12.07 3.94
C ILE A 51 -4.60 12.43 2.81
N VAL A 52 -4.36 11.88 1.63
CA VAL A 52 -5.16 12.08 0.41
C VAL A 52 -5.51 10.70 -0.14
N SER A 53 -6.68 10.19 0.20
CA SER A 53 -7.09 8.82 -0.14
C SER A 53 -8.55 8.76 -0.58
N SER A 54 -8.87 7.85 -1.52
CA SER A 54 -10.24 7.61 -1.95
C SER A 54 -10.97 6.72 -0.96
N GLY A 55 -11.77 7.34 -0.07
CA GLY A 55 -12.51 6.65 0.98
C GLY A 55 -13.81 6.02 0.49
N SER A 56 -14.84 6.85 0.27
CA SER A 56 -16.21 6.38 0.05
C SER A 56 -16.42 5.64 -1.26
N LEU A 57 -15.90 6.16 -2.37
CA LEU A 57 -16.03 5.53 -3.68
C LEU A 57 -15.01 4.38 -3.87
N GLY A 58 -13.90 4.41 -3.15
CA GLY A 58 -12.88 3.35 -3.23
C GLY A 58 -12.26 3.21 -4.62
N THR A 59 -11.89 4.32 -5.25
CA THR A 59 -11.33 4.31 -6.62
C THR A 59 -9.89 3.82 -6.66
N MET A 60 -9.66 2.60 -7.17
CA MET A 60 -8.32 2.13 -7.53
C MET A 60 -7.71 3.01 -8.64
N GLY A 61 -6.38 3.21 -8.61
CA GLY A 61 -5.69 4.15 -9.50
C GLY A 61 -5.72 5.61 -9.04
N PHE A 62 -6.38 5.92 -7.93
CA PHE A 62 -6.42 7.27 -7.37
C PHE A 62 -5.05 7.77 -6.86
N GLY A 63 -4.21 6.87 -6.34
CA GLY A 63 -3.00 7.20 -5.60
C GLY A 63 -2.03 8.10 -6.38
N LEU A 64 -1.55 7.64 -7.54
CA LEU A 64 -0.58 8.38 -8.36
C LEU A 64 -1.06 9.76 -8.83
N PRO A 65 -2.23 9.92 -9.47
CA PRO A 65 -2.73 11.24 -9.85
C PRO A 65 -2.97 12.16 -8.65
N ALA A 66 -3.40 11.62 -7.50
CA ALA A 66 -3.53 12.39 -6.26
C ALA A 66 -2.16 12.84 -5.73
N ALA A 67 -1.13 11.99 -5.81
CA ALA A 67 0.24 12.34 -5.46
C ALA A 67 0.77 13.50 -6.32
N ILE A 68 0.52 13.44 -7.63
CA ILE A 68 0.87 14.51 -8.59
C ILE A 68 0.21 15.82 -8.17
N GLY A 69 -1.11 15.81 -7.98
CA GLY A 69 -1.86 16.99 -7.55
C GLY A 69 -1.36 17.56 -6.23
N ALA A 70 -1.09 16.70 -5.25
CA ALA A 70 -0.55 17.09 -3.95
C ALA A 70 0.85 17.72 -4.07
N GLN A 71 1.74 17.15 -4.89
CA GLN A 71 3.10 17.66 -5.05
C GLN A 71 3.11 19.00 -5.77
N VAL A 72 2.24 19.19 -6.77
CA VAL A 72 2.06 20.48 -7.47
C VAL A 72 1.48 21.53 -6.52
N ALA A 73 0.50 21.18 -5.69
CA ALA A 73 -0.13 22.11 -4.75
C ALA A 73 0.75 22.47 -3.54
N GLN A 74 1.71 21.61 -3.18
CA GLN A 74 2.58 21.73 -2.01
C GLN A 74 4.04 21.38 -2.38
N PRO A 75 4.73 22.21 -3.17
CA PRO A 75 6.06 21.89 -3.71
C PRO A 75 7.13 21.65 -2.63
N ASP A 76 6.99 22.28 -1.46
CA ASP A 76 7.95 22.16 -0.35
C ASP A 76 7.70 20.94 0.56
N ARG A 77 6.56 20.25 0.37
CA ARG A 77 6.20 19.05 1.13
C ARG A 77 6.72 17.79 0.44
N ILE A 78 6.94 16.77 1.26
CA ILE A 78 7.36 15.45 0.79
C ILE A 78 6.11 14.67 0.47
N VAL A 79 5.92 14.30 -0.79
CA VAL A 79 4.77 13.49 -1.19
C VAL A 79 5.18 12.03 -1.28
N LEU A 80 4.54 11.21 -0.45
CA LEU A 80 4.65 9.76 -0.44
C LEU A 80 3.38 9.17 -1.07
N LEU A 81 3.53 8.41 -2.13
CA LEU A 81 2.54 7.47 -2.62
C LEU A 81 2.80 6.11 -1.96
N VAL A 82 1.85 5.63 -1.16
CA VAL A 82 1.82 4.22 -0.77
C VAL A 82 0.72 3.56 -1.59
N ASP A 83 1.12 2.75 -2.58
CA ASP A 83 0.18 2.08 -3.47
C ASP A 83 0.29 0.57 -3.41
N GLY A 84 -0.74 -0.13 -3.89
CA GLY A 84 -0.71 -1.56 -4.13
C GLY A 84 -0.53 -1.79 -5.62
N ASP A 85 0.13 -2.87 -5.99
CA ASP A 85 0.37 -3.28 -7.39
C ASP A 85 -0.88 -3.15 -8.29
N SER A 86 -2.01 -3.67 -7.83
CA SER A 86 -3.30 -3.66 -8.53
C SER A 86 -3.82 -2.24 -8.76
N SER A 87 -3.69 -1.39 -7.74
CA SER A 87 -4.14 0.00 -7.80
C SER A 87 -3.23 0.82 -8.70
N PHE A 88 -1.92 0.65 -8.57
CA PHE A 88 -0.93 1.35 -9.37
C PHE A 88 -1.06 1.02 -10.85
N ASN A 89 -1.35 -0.23 -11.19
CA ASN A 89 -1.52 -0.66 -12.58
C ASN A 89 -2.63 0.08 -13.34
N MET A 90 -3.63 0.61 -12.64
CA MET A 90 -4.75 1.34 -13.26
C MET A 90 -4.29 2.63 -13.93
N THR A 91 -3.31 3.32 -13.34
CA THR A 91 -2.92 4.70 -13.72
C THR A 91 -1.41 4.88 -13.85
N LEU A 92 -0.63 3.79 -13.91
CA LEU A 92 0.84 3.83 -14.04
C LEU A 92 1.36 4.72 -15.20
N HIS A 93 0.54 5.00 -16.21
CA HIS A 93 0.91 5.87 -17.32
C HIS A 93 1.14 7.34 -16.90
N ASP A 94 0.59 7.76 -15.76
CA ASP A 94 0.82 9.09 -15.17
C ASP A 94 2.27 9.29 -14.69
N LEU A 95 3.11 8.25 -14.70
CA LEU A 95 4.57 8.39 -14.55
C LEU A 95 5.15 9.35 -15.61
N GLY A 96 4.53 9.45 -16.81
CA GLY A 96 4.89 10.45 -17.80
C GLY A 96 4.76 11.88 -17.28
N THR A 97 3.68 12.17 -16.56
CA THR A 97 3.43 13.47 -15.91
C THR A 97 4.44 13.75 -14.80
N VAL A 98 4.76 12.73 -13.98
CA VAL A 98 5.81 12.85 -12.95
C VAL A 98 7.15 13.23 -13.58
N LYS A 99 7.50 12.61 -14.71
CA LYS A 99 8.72 12.90 -15.46
C LYS A 99 8.72 14.29 -16.06
N GLU A 100 7.65 14.65 -16.78
CA GLU A 100 7.51 15.94 -17.46
C GLU A 100 7.69 17.11 -16.51
N HIS A 101 7.09 17.02 -15.32
CA HIS A 101 7.15 18.07 -14.30
C HIS A 101 8.25 17.88 -13.26
N GLN A 102 9.09 16.85 -13.40
CA GLN A 102 10.20 16.53 -12.49
C GLN A 102 9.77 16.46 -11.01
N LEU A 103 8.59 15.89 -10.74
CA LEU A 103 7.99 15.88 -9.42
C LEU A 103 8.71 14.88 -8.51
N PRO A 104 9.23 15.28 -7.32
CA PRO A 104 10.05 14.42 -6.46
C PRO A 104 9.23 13.44 -5.60
N ILE A 105 8.23 12.79 -6.20
CA ILE A 105 7.29 11.90 -5.52
C ILE A 105 8.02 10.62 -5.09
N LYS A 106 7.77 10.19 -3.85
CA LYS A 106 8.25 8.93 -3.29
C LYS A 106 7.19 7.85 -3.53
N MET A 107 7.43 6.91 -4.42
CA MET A 107 6.45 5.89 -4.82
C MET A 107 6.80 4.53 -4.21
N ALA A 108 6.07 4.12 -3.19
CA ALA A 108 6.22 2.83 -2.51
C ALA A 108 5.10 1.89 -2.97
N ILE A 109 5.43 0.88 -3.77
CA ILE A 109 4.48 -0.10 -4.29
C ILE A 109 4.52 -1.35 -3.40
N MET A 110 3.43 -1.65 -2.72
CA MET A 110 3.22 -2.88 -1.95
C MET A 110 2.79 -3.95 -2.94
N ASN A 111 3.74 -4.76 -3.38
CA ASN A 111 3.56 -5.76 -4.42
C ASN A 111 3.44 -7.14 -3.80
N ASP A 112 2.20 -7.60 -3.64
CA ASP A 112 1.86 -8.94 -3.17
C ASP A 112 1.34 -9.86 -4.29
N GLY A 113 1.36 -9.36 -5.53
CA GLY A 113 0.96 -10.07 -6.73
C GLY A 113 -0.54 -10.34 -6.85
N ALA A 114 -1.40 -9.69 -6.06
CA ALA A 114 -2.84 -9.94 -6.08
C ALA A 114 -3.69 -8.76 -5.60
N GLN A 115 -5.00 -8.83 -5.86
CA GLN A 115 -6.01 -7.96 -5.27
C GLN A 115 -6.35 -8.43 -3.85
N GLN A 116 -5.44 -8.26 -2.89
CA GLN A 116 -5.56 -8.94 -1.58
C GLN A 116 -6.80 -8.61 -0.79
N MET A 117 -7.29 -7.37 -0.84
CA MET A 117 -8.55 -7.03 -0.17
C MET A 117 -9.67 -7.93 -0.69
N VAL A 118 -9.81 -8.09 -2.01
CA VAL A 118 -10.82 -8.98 -2.62
C VAL A 118 -10.54 -10.44 -2.28
N LYS A 119 -9.27 -10.85 -2.33
CA LYS A 119 -8.83 -12.23 -2.04
C LYS A 119 -9.16 -12.64 -0.59
N VAL A 120 -8.94 -11.74 0.37
CA VAL A 120 -9.33 -11.91 1.79
C VAL A 120 -10.84 -12.11 1.89
N TRP A 121 -11.64 -11.27 1.23
CA TRP A 121 -13.09 -11.41 1.26
C TRP A 121 -13.58 -12.71 0.62
N GLN A 122 -12.98 -13.13 -0.50
CA GLN A 122 -13.28 -14.42 -1.13
C GLN A 122 -12.98 -15.59 -0.20
N LYS A 123 -11.87 -15.53 0.55
CA LYS A 123 -11.55 -16.52 1.58
C LYS A 123 -12.55 -16.56 2.72
N LEU A 124 -12.97 -15.40 3.21
CA LEU A 124 -13.81 -15.31 4.42
C LEU A 124 -15.30 -15.51 4.17
N PHE A 125 -15.81 -15.07 3.01
CA PHE A 125 -17.26 -14.95 2.78
C PHE A 125 -17.76 -15.73 1.56
N PHE A 126 -16.87 -16.39 0.81
CA PHE A 126 -17.21 -17.09 -0.43
C PHE A 126 -16.52 -18.47 -0.52
N ASP A 127 -16.43 -19.18 0.61
CA ASP A 127 -15.92 -20.56 0.71
C ASP A 127 -14.52 -20.77 0.10
N GLY A 128 -13.64 -19.75 0.17
CA GLY A 128 -12.30 -19.86 -0.40
C GLY A 128 -12.27 -19.87 -1.94
N ARG A 129 -13.38 -19.52 -2.61
CA ARG A 129 -13.45 -19.50 -4.08
C ARG A 129 -12.73 -18.27 -4.65
N LEU A 130 -11.46 -18.44 -4.95
CA LEU A 130 -10.62 -17.40 -5.53
C LEU A 130 -10.92 -17.21 -7.02
N VAL A 131 -11.35 -16.02 -7.41
CA VAL A 131 -11.72 -15.71 -8.81
C VAL A 131 -11.16 -14.34 -9.20
N ALA A 132 -10.35 -14.32 -10.25
CA ALA A 132 -9.82 -13.11 -10.90
C ALA A 132 -9.12 -12.12 -9.95
N THR A 133 -8.41 -12.64 -8.94
CA THR A 133 -7.72 -11.85 -7.92
C THR A 133 -6.19 -11.89 -8.02
N ASP A 134 -5.61 -12.75 -8.86
CA ASP A 134 -4.17 -12.78 -9.10
C ASP A 134 -3.77 -11.79 -10.19
N ASN A 135 -2.63 -11.14 -10.02
CA ASN A 135 -2.10 -10.17 -10.98
C ASN A 135 -0.90 -10.71 -11.74
N VAL A 136 -0.75 -10.22 -12.97
CA VAL A 136 0.52 -10.28 -13.70
C VAL A 136 1.02 -8.85 -13.82
N ASN A 137 2.03 -8.52 -13.03
CA ASN A 137 2.57 -7.16 -12.95
C ASN A 137 3.73 -6.97 -13.94
N PRO A 138 3.92 -5.75 -14.48
CA PRO A 138 5.15 -5.42 -15.18
C PRO A 138 6.34 -5.39 -14.20
N ASP A 139 7.55 -5.39 -14.73
CA ASP A 139 8.73 -5.05 -13.94
C ASP A 139 8.68 -3.55 -13.61
N TYR A 140 8.29 -3.23 -12.37
CA TYR A 140 8.18 -1.84 -11.91
C TYR A 140 9.54 -1.12 -11.83
N VAL A 141 10.63 -1.85 -11.64
CA VAL A 141 11.98 -1.28 -11.64
C VAL A 141 12.32 -0.83 -13.06
N ALA A 142 12.18 -1.72 -14.04
CA ALA A 142 12.40 -1.38 -15.45
C ALA A 142 11.45 -0.27 -15.94
N LEU A 143 10.20 -0.26 -15.47
CA LEU A 143 9.23 0.79 -15.77
C LEU A 143 9.70 2.16 -15.25
N GLY A 144 10.12 2.25 -13.98
CA GLY A 144 10.61 3.50 -13.40
C GLY A 144 11.91 3.97 -14.05
N GLU A 145 12.83 3.06 -14.37
CA GLU A 145 14.05 3.34 -15.11
C GLU A 145 13.77 3.88 -16.52
N ALA A 146 12.72 3.40 -17.21
CA ALA A 146 12.32 3.90 -18.52
C ALA A 146 11.87 5.37 -18.48
N TYR A 147 11.33 5.84 -17.35
CA TYR A 147 11.06 7.26 -17.11
C TYR A 147 12.27 8.01 -16.52
N GLY A 148 13.39 7.33 -16.26
CA GLY A 148 14.60 7.89 -15.67
C GLY A 148 14.46 8.26 -14.20
N PHE A 149 13.65 7.50 -13.46
CA PHE A 149 13.53 7.62 -12.01
C PHE A 149 14.57 6.74 -11.32
N GLU A 150 14.91 7.07 -10.08
CA GLU A 150 15.59 6.08 -9.25
C GLU A 150 14.61 4.95 -8.99
N SER A 151 14.98 3.70 -9.25
CA SER A 151 14.08 2.56 -9.08
C SER A 151 14.81 1.33 -8.58
N PHE A 152 14.17 0.59 -7.68
CA PHE A 152 14.71 -0.65 -7.12
C PHE A 152 13.60 -1.48 -6.46
N SER A 153 13.87 -2.75 -6.17
CA SER A 153 12.96 -3.63 -5.45
C SER A 153 13.60 -4.16 -4.18
N VAL A 154 12.76 -4.56 -3.21
CA VAL A 154 13.21 -5.26 -2.00
C VAL A 154 12.22 -6.38 -1.66
N ASP A 155 12.74 -7.57 -1.41
CA ASP A 155 11.96 -8.79 -1.09
C ASP A 155 12.41 -9.48 0.21
N ASN A 156 13.49 -9.00 0.83
CA ASN A 156 14.00 -9.50 2.10
C ASN A 156 13.92 -8.45 3.22
N VAL A 157 13.43 -8.86 4.39
CA VAL A 157 13.30 -8.03 5.60
C VAL A 157 14.64 -7.52 6.11
N ASP A 158 15.73 -8.26 5.90
CA ASP A 158 17.07 -7.86 6.32
C ASP A 158 17.60 -6.67 5.50
N ASP A 159 17.16 -6.54 4.25
CA ASP A 159 17.53 -5.43 3.35
C ASP A 159 16.61 -4.20 3.49
N LEU A 160 15.47 -4.37 4.16
CA LEU A 160 14.44 -3.33 4.32
C LEU A 160 14.97 -2.02 4.93
N PRO A 161 15.82 -2.03 5.99
CA PRO A 161 16.35 -0.79 6.56
C PRO A 161 17.16 0.03 5.54
N ALA A 162 18.04 -0.62 4.79
CA ALA A 162 18.89 0.03 3.78
C ALA A 162 18.05 0.54 2.59
N ALA A 163 17.05 -0.26 2.16
CA ALA A 163 16.12 0.12 1.12
C ALA A 163 15.31 1.37 1.50
N VAL A 164 14.81 1.45 2.74
CA VAL A 164 14.06 2.62 3.23
C VAL A 164 14.96 3.84 3.37
N GLU A 165 16.19 3.69 3.86
CA GLU A 165 17.14 4.81 3.92
C GLU A 165 17.40 5.41 2.52
N ARG A 166 17.66 4.54 1.53
CA ARG A 166 17.81 4.94 0.13
C ARG A 166 16.55 5.64 -0.40
N PHE A 167 15.38 5.06 -0.16
CA PHE A 167 14.10 5.57 -0.63
C PHE A 167 13.76 6.97 -0.06
N VAL A 168 13.95 7.15 1.25
CA VAL A 168 13.66 8.41 1.96
C VAL A 168 14.61 9.53 1.54
N ASN A 169 15.88 9.21 1.31
CA ASN A 169 16.93 10.20 1.00
C ASN A 169 17.08 10.53 -0.49
N ALA A 170 16.36 9.82 -1.37
CA ALA A 170 16.34 10.15 -2.80
C ALA A 170 15.97 11.63 -2.99
N THR A 171 16.60 12.33 -3.93
CA THR A 171 16.35 13.77 -4.17
C THR A 171 15.30 14.01 -5.25
N GLY A 172 15.14 13.06 -6.18
CA GLY A 172 14.15 13.10 -7.26
C GLY A 172 12.98 12.14 -7.05
N PRO A 173 12.18 11.89 -8.11
CA PRO A 173 11.21 10.80 -8.12
C PRO A 173 11.92 9.46 -7.91
N VAL A 174 11.35 8.65 -7.02
CA VAL A 174 11.86 7.30 -6.73
C VAL A 174 10.70 6.32 -6.69
N LEU A 175 10.89 5.15 -7.29
CA LEU A 175 9.94 4.05 -7.28
C LEU A 175 10.59 2.84 -6.60
N CYS A 176 10.03 2.40 -5.48
CA CYS A 176 10.44 1.18 -4.81
C CYS A 176 9.34 0.12 -4.90
N ASP A 177 9.66 -1.02 -5.50
CA ASP A 177 8.85 -2.24 -5.53
C ASP A 177 9.11 -3.05 -4.25
N PHE A 178 8.28 -2.86 -3.23
CA PHE A 178 8.32 -3.64 -2.01
C PHE A 178 7.54 -4.93 -2.22
N ARG A 179 8.26 -6.03 -2.45
CA ARG A 179 7.66 -7.36 -2.67
C ARG A 179 7.30 -7.95 -1.32
N VAL A 180 6.01 -7.97 -1.04
CA VAL A 180 5.47 -8.33 0.27
C VAL A 180 4.62 -9.58 0.17
N VAL A 181 4.50 -10.31 1.28
CA VAL A 181 3.63 -11.47 1.33
C VAL A 181 2.16 -11.05 1.46
N PRO A 182 1.23 -11.83 0.88
CA PRO A 182 -0.19 -11.70 1.15
C PRO A 182 -0.47 -11.70 2.66
N ASP A 183 -1.26 -10.73 3.14
CA ASP A 183 -1.67 -10.68 4.55
C ASP A 183 -3.05 -10.03 4.68
N ILE A 184 -3.69 -10.27 5.83
CA ILE A 184 -4.99 -9.70 6.19
C ILE A 184 -4.82 -8.38 6.96
N CYS A 185 -5.69 -7.42 6.66
CA CYS A 185 -5.75 -6.18 7.44
C CYS A 185 -6.63 -6.37 8.69
N LEU A 186 -6.04 -6.19 9.87
CA LEU A 186 -6.70 -6.30 11.17
C LEU A 186 -6.44 -5.05 12.03
N PRO A 187 -7.31 -4.70 13.00
CA PRO A 187 -8.58 -5.36 13.29
C PRO A 187 -9.64 -5.14 12.21
N MET A 188 -10.62 -6.04 12.10
CA MET A 188 -11.67 -5.98 11.09
C MET A 188 -13.04 -6.25 11.70
N VAL A 189 -14.01 -5.37 11.42
CA VAL A 189 -15.43 -5.60 11.75
C VAL A 189 -16.11 -6.15 10.51
N ALA A 190 -16.71 -7.34 10.62
CA ALA A 190 -17.41 -7.93 9.49
C ALA A 190 -18.69 -7.16 9.13
N PRO A 191 -19.17 -7.27 7.87
CA PRO A 191 -20.43 -6.69 7.45
C PRO A 191 -21.58 -7.05 8.39
N GLY A 192 -22.37 -6.06 8.80
CA GLY A 192 -23.52 -6.25 9.67
C GLY A 192 -23.21 -6.49 11.16
N LYS A 193 -21.93 -6.52 11.58
CA LYS A 193 -21.54 -6.69 13.00
C LYS A 193 -21.30 -5.36 13.71
N GLY A 194 -21.40 -5.36 15.04
CA GLY A 194 -21.09 -4.20 15.87
C GLY A 194 -19.58 -3.95 15.99
N LEU A 195 -19.19 -2.71 16.30
CA LEU A 195 -17.77 -2.34 16.43
C LEU A 195 -17.01 -3.17 17.48
N GLN A 196 -17.69 -3.62 18.53
CA GLN A 196 -17.12 -4.46 19.59
C GLN A 196 -16.85 -5.91 19.16
N GLU A 197 -17.39 -6.36 18.02
CA GLU A 197 -17.28 -7.73 17.50
C GLU A 197 -16.17 -7.87 16.46
N MET A 198 -15.10 -7.09 16.61
CA MET A 198 -13.98 -7.08 15.66
C MET A 198 -13.12 -8.35 15.79
N PHE A 199 -12.62 -8.83 14.65
CA PHE A 199 -11.48 -9.73 14.60
C PHE A 199 -10.23 -8.96 15.00
N LEU A 200 -9.46 -9.52 15.93
CA LEU A 200 -8.23 -8.92 16.45
C LEU A 200 -7.00 -9.59 15.86
N PRO A 201 -5.83 -8.92 15.84
CA PRO A 201 -4.58 -9.58 15.51
C PRO A 201 -4.39 -10.88 16.31
N GLY A 202 -4.15 -11.99 15.60
CA GLY A 202 -4.01 -13.32 16.19
C GLY A 202 -5.30 -14.14 16.31
N SER A 203 -6.48 -13.57 16.01
CA SER A 203 -7.73 -14.34 15.99
C SER A 203 -7.95 -15.09 14.68
N ILE A 204 -7.37 -14.60 13.58
CA ILE A 204 -7.42 -15.21 12.24
C ILE A 204 -6.10 -14.94 11.51
N SER A 205 -5.68 -15.87 10.65
CA SER A 205 -4.52 -15.75 9.77
C SER A 205 -4.94 -15.94 8.31
N PHE A 206 -4.25 -15.29 7.37
CA PHE A 206 -4.50 -15.49 5.95
C PHE A 206 -4.26 -16.93 5.48
N ASP A 207 -3.36 -17.65 6.15
CA ASP A 207 -2.94 -19.02 5.82
C ASP A 207 -3.86 -20.10 6.42
N ASP A 208 -4.87 -19.75 7.21
CA ASP A 208 -5.75 -20.74 7.83
C ASP A 208 -6.56 -21.51 6.76
N GLU A 209 -6.47 -22.85 6.78
CA GLU A 209 -7.20 -23.73 5.85
C GLU A 209 -8.72 -23.69 6.09
N GLN A 210 -9.14 -23.38 7.32
CA GLN A 210 -10.52 -23.20 7.73
C GLN A 210 -10.65 -21.83 8.41
N MET A 211 -11.24 -20.89 7.71
CA MET A 211 -11.61 -19.59 8.27
C MET A 211 -12.81 -19.77 9.22
N PRO A 212 -12.93 -18.98 10.29
CA PRO A 212 -14.02 -19.12 11.25
C PRO A 212 -15.38 -18.99 10.57
N GLU A 213 -16.33 -19.85 10.96
CA GLU A 213 -17.72 -19.78 10.50
C GLU A 213 -18.33 -18.43 10.87
N MET A 214 -18.65 -17.62 9.86
CA MET A 214 -19.35 -16.38 10.02
C MET A 214 -20.83 -16.67 10.25
N THR A 215 -21.24 -16.73 11.52
CA THR A 215 -22.66 -16.75 11.90
C THR A 215 -23.29 -15.38 11.63
N GLY A 216 -23.68 -15.15 10.39
CA GLY A 216 -24.38 -13.94 9.97
C GLY A 216 -24.50 -13.89 8.46
N ASP A 217 -25.73 -13.91 7.96
CA ASP A 217 -26.02 -13.72 6.54
C ASP A 217 -25.32 -12.45 6.04
N ALA A 218 -24.65 -12.54 4.89
CA ALA A 218 -24.11 -11.37 4.21
C ALA A 218 -25.26 -10.37 4.00
N PRO A 219 -25.12 -9.09 4.38
CA PRO A 219 -26.18 -8.12 4.16
C PRO A 219 -26.48 -8.05 2.66
N SER A 220 -27.73 -8.33 2.32
CA SER A 220 -28.32 -8.27 0.98
C SER A 220 -28.29 -6.87 0.38
#